data_AF-A0AAV1AY65-F1
#
_entry.id   AF-A0AAV1AY65-F1
#
_cell.length_a   1.000
_cell.length_b   1.000
_cell.length_c   1.000
_cell.angle_alpha   90.00
_cell.angle_beta   90.00
_cell.angle_gamma   90.00
#
_symmetry.space_group_name_H-M   'P 1'
#
loop_
_entity.id
_entity.type
_entity.pdbx_description
1 polymer ?
#
loop_
_entity_poly.entity_id
_entity_poly.type
_entity_poly.pdbx_seq_one_letter_code
_entity_poly.pdbx_strand_id
1 'polypeptide(L)'
;MRAFYGDDYYICRFQEPGKMEAEMAQVGTAYVLKDILTSRKPGPPILPKGEYGTGFDPDTPDTLPSWLTEDDLAYYVSKFEKTGFTGGLNYYRNFNLNWELMAPWNGVKIQVPVKFITVPSFLFGVKSKLPLIFFLWCCHLSPSYF
;
A
#
# COMPACT_ATOMS: atom_id res chain seq x y z
N MET A 1 1.93 -10.83 -11.22
CA MET A 1 2.52 -10.51 -9.91
C MET A 1 2.83 -11.75 -9.10
N ARG A 2 1.82 -12.60 -8.81
CA ARG A 2 1.99 -13.90 -8.11
C ARG A 2 3.11 -14.79 -8.67
N ALA A 3 3.19 -14.96 -9.99
CA ALA A 3 4.24 -15.77 -10.63
C ALA A 3 5.68 -15.26 -10.37
N PHE A 4 5.87 -13.97 -10.09
CA PHE A 4 7.20 -13.36 -9.89
C PHE A 4 7.55 -13.17 -8.41
N TYR A 5 6.57 -12.82 -7.57
CA TYR A 5 6.79 -12.45 -6.16
C TYR A 5 6.16 -13.42 -5.15
N GLY A 6 5.46 -14.46 -5.61
CA GLY A 6 4.78 -15.43 -4.75
C GLY A 6 3.43 -14.94 -4.20
N ASP A 7 2.80 -15.80 -3.42
CA ASP A 7 1.48 -15.54 -2.81
C ASP A 7 1.51 -14.54 -1.67
N ASP A 8 2.65 -14.42 -0.99
CA ASP A 8 2.84 -13.52 0.15
C ASP A 8 3.14 -12.09 -0.28
N TYR A 9 3.29 -11.82 -1.57
CA TYR A 9 3.39 -10.45 -2.06
C TYR A 9 2.11 -9.66 -1.73
N TYR A 10 2.26 -8.47 -1.16
CA TYR A 10 1.14 -7.71 -0.57
C TYR A 10 -0.07 -7.54 -1.51
N ILE A 11 0.16 -7.23 -2.80
CA ILE A 11 -0.94 -7.10 -3.78
C ILE A 11 -1.72 -8.40 -3.91
N CYS A 12 -1.02 -9.55 -3.90
CA CYS A 12 -1.66 -10.86 -4.00
C CYS A 12 -2.44 -11.21 -2.72
N ARG A 13 -1.95 -10.79 -1.55
CA ARG A 13 -2.62 -10.98 -0.25
C ARG A 13 -3.90 -10.16 -0.13
N PHE A 14 -3.99 -9.01 -0.81
CA PHE A 14 -5.15 -8.12 -0.75
C PHE A 14 -6.33 -8.55 -1.64
N GLN A 15 -6.12 -9.51 -2.55
CA GLN A 15 -7.12 -9.83 -3.58
C GLN A 15 -8.40 -10.46 -3.04
N GLU A 16 -8.32 -11.23 -1.96
CA GLU A 16 -9.48 -11.88 -1.34
C GLU A 16 -10.15 -10.90 -0.37
N PRO A 17 -11.39 -10.42 -0.64
CA PRO A 17 -12.07 -9.47 0.25
C PRO A 17 -12.29 -10.05 1.65
N GLY A 18 -12.02 -9.25 2.68
CA GLY A 18 -12.24 -9.63 4.08
C GLY A 18 -11.09 -10.41 4.71
N LYS A 19 -10.22 -11.05 3.92
CA LYS A 19 -9.12 -11.86 4.47
C LYS A 19 -8.03 -11.02 5.12
N MET A 20 -7.47 -10.07 4.36
CA MET A 20 -6.45 -9.18 4.90
C MET A 20 -7.03 -8.26 5.98
N GLU A 21 -8.28 -7.81 5.81
CA GLU A 21 -8.98 -7.05 6.83
C GLU A 21 -9.12 -7.80 8.15
N ALA A 22 -9.45 -9.10 8.12
CA ALA A 22 -9.52 -9.92 9.32
C ALA A 22 -8.15 -10.08 9.99
N GLU A 23 -7.09 -10.30 9.21
CA GLU A 23 -5.72 -10.37 9.74
C GLU A 23 -5.27 -9.03 10.36
N MET A 24 -5.57 -7.89 9.72
CA MET A 24 -5.31 -6.55 10.27
C MET A 24 -6.11 -6.28 11.56
N ALA A 25 -7.36 -6.74 11.63
CA ALA A 25 -8.20 -6.57 12.81
C ALA A 25 -7.68 -7.36 14.02
N GLN A 26 -7.01 -8.50 13.81
CA GLN A 26 -6.42 -9.28 14.89
C GLN A 26 -5.26 -8.57 15.58
N VAL A 27 -4.43 -7.86 14.81
CA VAL A 27 -3.23 -7.16 15.33
C VAL A 27 -3.51 -5.71 15.75
N GLY A 28 -4.63 -5.13 15.28
CA GLY A 28 -5.09 -3.80 15.65
C GLY A 28 -4.55 -2.67 14.75
N THR A 29 -5.37 -1.64 14.55
CA THR A 29 -5.13 -0.51 13.64
C THR A 29 -3.82 0.24 13.94
N ALA A 30 -3.51 0.47 15.22
CA ALA A 30 -2.30 1.17 15.63
C ALA A 30 -1.03 0.44 15.21
N TYR A 31 -0.98 -0.88 15.40
CA TYR A 31 0.16 -1.69 14.99
C TYR A 31 0.30 -1.72 13.47
N VAL A 32 -0.79 -1.91 12.73
CA VAL A 32 -0.79 -1.90 11.25
C VAL A 32 -0.25 -0.58 10.70
N LEU A 33 -0.75 0.55 11.20
CA LEU A 33 -0.31 1.86 10.72
C LEU A 33 1.12 2.17 11.13
N LYS A 34 1.52 1.80 12.35
CA LYS A 34 2.89 1.96 12.82
C LYS A 34 3.84 1.17 11.93
N ASP A 35 3.55 -0.10 11.65
CA ASP A 35 4.38 -0.91 10.75
C ASP A 35 4.47 -0.30 9.34
N ILE A 36 3.33 0.00 8.70
CA ILE A 36 3.31 0.56 7.34
C ILE A 36 4.12 1.87 7.23
N LEU A 37 4.02 2.75 8.24
CA LEU A 37 4.69 4.04 8.23
C LEU A 37 6.18 3.95 8.59
N THR A 38 6.55 3.00 9.47
CA THR A 38 7.90 2.91 10.02
C THR A 38 8.76 1.83 9.40
N SER A 39 8.19 0.88 8.64
CA SER A 39 8.94 -0.18 7.97
C SER A 39 10.03 0.41 7.06
N ARG A 40 11.22 -0.18 7.14
CA ARG A 40 12.41 0.19 6.33
C ARG A 40 12.98 -1.00 5.58
N LYS A 41 12.27 -2.13 5.51
CA LYS A 41 12.72 -3.33 4.80
C LYS A 41 12.80 -3.02 3.30
N PRO A 42 13.99 -3.09 2.68
CA PRO A 42 14.14 -2.83 1.26
C PRO A 42 13.55 -3.97 0.43
N GLY A 43 13.00 -3.64 -0.75
CA GLY A 43 12.43 -4.61 -1.68
C GLY A 43 10.90 -4.62 -1.72
N PRO A 44 10.28 -5.53 -2.49
CA PRO A 44 8.83 -5.64 -2.56
C PRO A 44 8.24 -6.07 -1.21
N PRO A 45 7.13 -5.47 -0.73
CA PRO A 45 6.52 -5.88 0.53
C PRO A 45 5.98 -7.30 0.44
N ILE A 46 6.53 -8.17 1.29
CA ILE A 46 6.09 -9.55 1.48
C ILE A 46 5.44 -9.62 2.85
N LEU A 47 4.18 -10.05 2.88
CA LEU A 47 3.36 -10.20 4.07
C LEU A 47 3.14 -11.70 4.31
N PRO A 48 4.11 -12.42 4.92
CA PRO A 48 4.05 -13.86 5.09
C PRO A 48 2.82 -14.26 5.91
N LYS A 49 2.28 -15.46 5.61
CA LYS A 49 1.22 -16.06 6.42
C LYS A 49 1.80 -16.61 7.73
N GLY A 50 1.22 -16.26 8.87
CA GLY A 50 1.62 -16.77 10.18
C GLY A 50 0.43 -16.80 11.16
N GLU A 51 0.50 -17.67 12.16
CA GLU A 51 -0.57 -18.04 13.12
C GLU A 51 -1.17 -16.87 13.94
N TYR A 52 -0.68 -15.65 13.79
CA TYR A 52 -1.15 -14.46 14.52
C TYR A 52 -1.27 -13.20 13.65
N GLY A 53 -1.53 -13.32 12.35
CA GLY A 53 -1.75 -12.13 11.51
C GLY A 53 -0.53 -11.21 11.35
N THR A 54 0.69 -11.72 11.61
CA THR A 54 1.95 -10.98 11.49
C THR A 54 2.42 -10.84 10.04
N GLY A 55 1.49 -10.57 9.11
CA GLY A 55 1.87 -10.09 7.78
C GLY A 55 2.68 -8.78 7.85
N PHE A 56 2.67 -8.12 9.00
CA PHE A 56 3.40 -6.90 9.34
C PHE A 56 4.67 -7.21 10.13
N ASP A 57 5.63 -6.29 10.15
CA ASP A 57 6.95 -6.52 10.75
C ASP A 57 6.85 -6.81 12.26
N PRO A 58 7.18 -8.04 12.73
CA PRO A 58 7.19 -8.34 14.16
C PRO A 58 8.25 -7.52 14.91
N ASP A 59 9.27 -7.02 14.20
CA ASP A 59 10.35 -6.20 14.74
C ASP A 59 10.06 -4.69 14.58
N THR A 60 8.79 -4.30 14.42
CA THR A 60 8.38 -2.88 14.37
C THR A 60 8.95 -2.16 15.60
N PRO A 61 9.81 -1.14 15.44
CA PRO A 61 10.46 -0.50 16.58
C PRO A 61 9.45 0.05 17.59
N ASP A 62 9.74 -0.11 18.89
CA ASP A 62 8.88 0.47 19.94
C ASP A 62 8.82 1.99 19.86
N THR A 63 9.93 2.63 19.48
CA THR A 63 10.03 4.09 19.35
C THR A 63 9.67 4.58 17.95
N LEU A 64 8.85 5.63 17.89
CA LEU A 64 8.54 6.28 16.62
C LEU A 64 9.74 7.07 16.08
N PRO A 65 9.92 7.11 14.75
CA PRO A 65 10.95 7.93 14.15
C PRO A 65 10.63 9.43 14.32
N SER A 66 11.65 10.29 14.31
CA SER A 66 11.52 11.72 14.62
C SER A 66 10.57 12.53 13.71
N TRP A 67 10.19 12.00 12.55
CA TRP A 67 9.25 12.63 11.62
C TRP A 67 7.78 12.25 11.88
N LEU A 68 7.52 11.26 12.74
CA LEU A 68 6.18 10.77 13.08
C LEU A 68 5.98 10.88 14.58
N THR A 69 5.11 11.81 15.01
CA THR A 69 4.77 11.95 16.44
C THR A 69 3.69 10.95 16.86
N GLU A 70 3.54 10.74 18.16
CA GLU A 70 2.45 9.93 18.72
C GLU A 70 1.08 10.52 18.39
N ASP A 71 0.95 11.86 18.39
CA ASP A 71 -0.29 12.55 18.05
C ASP A 71 -0.66 12.36 16.56
N ASP A 72 0.33 12.38 15.66
CA ASP A 72 0.12 12.09 14.24
C ASP A 72 -0.34 10.65 14.04
N LEU A 73 0.32 9.69 14.68
CA LEU A 73 -0.06 8.28 14.62
C LEU A 73 -1.50 8.08 15.16
N ALA A 74 -1.81 8.66 16.32
CA ALA A 74 -3.14 8.60 16.93
C ALA A 74 -4.22 9.23 16.02
N TYR A 75 -3.89 10.31 15.32
CA TYR A 75 -4.79 10.90 14.33
C TYR A 75 -5.12 9.90 13.23
N TYR A 76 -4.13 9.25 12.61
CA TYR A 76 -4.39 8.25 11.56
C TYR A 76 -5.17 7.04 12.10
N VAL A 77 -4.80 6.53 13.28
CA VAL A 77 -5.52 5.43 13.94
C VAL A 77 -7.01 5.78 14.08
N SER A 78 -7.33 6.96 14.60
CA SER A 78 -8.72 7.39 14.79
C SER A 78 -9.54 7.45 13.49
N LYS A 79 -8.90 7.64 12.34
CA LYS A 79 -9.57 7.63 11.03
C LYS A 79 -9.80 6.20 10.56
N PHE A 80 -8.76 5.36 10.61
CA PHE A 80 -8.86 3.98 10.14
C PHE A 80 -9.70 3.09 11.05
N GLU A 81 -9.83 3.39 12.33
CA GLU A 81 -10.80 2.73 13.22
C GLU A 81 -12.25 3.01 12.81
N LYS A 82 -12.53 4.18 12.23
CA LYS A 82 -13.87 4.55 11.76
C LYS A 82 -14.18 3.99 10.37
N THR A 83 -13.21 4.02 9.46
CA THR A 83 -13.41 3.64 8.05
C THR A 83 -13.04 2.21 7.74
N GLY A 84 -12.20 1.57 8.57
CA GLY A 84 -11.50 0.34 8.25
C GLY A 84 -10.48 0.52 7.11
N PHE A 85 -9.89 -0.60 6.70
CA PHE A 85 -8.88 -0.67 5.63
C PHE A 85 -9.44 -1.06 4.26
N THR A 86 -10.68 -1.56 4.19
CA THR A 86 -11.29 -2.09 2.95
C THR A 86 -11.24 -1.11 1.79
N GLY A 87 -11.52 0.17 2.03
CA GLY A 87 -11.45 1.21 1.01
C GLY A 87 -10.06 1.31 0.38
N GLY A 88 -9.01 1.35 1.21
CA GLY A 88 -7.61 1.36 0.75
C GLY A 88 -7.22 0.08 0.02
N LEU A 89 -7.64 -1.08 0.52
CA LEU A 89 -7.34 -2.38 -0.09
C LEU A 89 -8.02 -2.56 -1.47
N ASN A 90 -9.21 -1.99 -1.65
CA ASN A 90 -9.96 -2.05 -2.91
C ASN A 90 -9.20 -1.40 -4.08
N TYR A 91 -8.31 -0.43 -3.84
CA TYR A 91 -7.45 0.12 -4.89
C TYR A 91 -6.56 -0.96 -5.51
N TYR A 92 -6.01 -1.86 -4.70
CA TYR A 92 -5.15 -2.95 -5.16
C TYR A 92 -5.94 -4.09 -5.81
N ARG A 93 -7.19 -4.31 -5.39
CA ARG A 93 -8.11 -5.29 -6.02
C ARG A 93 -8.48 -4.89 -7.44
N ASN A 94 -8.50 -3.59 -7.73
CA ASN A 94 -8.83 -3.06 -9.05
C ASN A 94 -7.65 -2.96 -10.03
N PHE A 95 -6.45 -3.44 -9.69
CA PHE A 95 -5.28 -3.29 -10.57
C PHE A 95 -5.46 -3.87 -11.97
N ASN A 96 -6.06 -5.05 -12.09
CA ASN A 96 -6.32 -5.67 -13.39
C ASN A 96 -7.37 -4.88 -14.19
N LEU A 97 -8.50 -4.52 -13.54
CA LEU A 97 -9.55 -3.75 -14.19
C LEU A 97 -9.05 -2.38 -14.63
N ASN A 98 -8.28 -1.69 -13.79
CA ASN A 98 -7.66 -0.42 -14.16
C ASN A 98 -6.73 -0.58 -15.36
N TRP A 99 -5.97 -1.67 -15.44
CA TRP A 99 -5.13 -1.94 -16.61
C TRP A 99 -5.93 -2.15 -17.90
N GLU A 100 -7.02 -2.93 -17.83
CA GLU A 100 -7.92 -3.16 -18.97
C GLU A 100 -8.59 -1.86 -19.43
N LEU A 101 -9.13 -1.08 -18.47
CA LEU A 101 -9.77 0.19 -18.74
C LEU A 101 -8.79 1.21 -19.32
N MET A 102 -7.50 1.13 -18.95
CA MET A 102 -6.47 2.03 -19.47
C MET A 102 -5.97 1.67 -20.88
N ALA A 103 -6.45 0.58 -21.49
CA ALA A 103 -6.04 0.16 -22.84
C ALA A 103 -6.16 1.25 -23.93
N PRO A 104 -7.20 2.12 -23.97
CA PRO A 104 -7.31 3.18 -24.96
C PRO A 104 -6.16 4.22 -24.92
N TRP A 105 -5.46 4.34 -23.79
CA TRP A 105 -4.36 5.28 -23.60
C TRP A 105 -2.98 4.66 -23.84
N ASN A 106 -2.93 3.42 -24.30
CA ASN A 106 -1.66 2.74 -24.57
C ASN A 106 -0.83 3.51 -25.61
N GLY A 107 0.43 3.84 -25.27
CA GLY A 107 1.34 4.60 -26.13
C GLY A 107 1.15 6.13 -26.13
N VAL A 108 0.13 6.65 -25.44
CA VAL A 108 -0.09 8.10 -25.31
C VAL A 108 0.90 8.71 -24.32
N LYS A 109 1.49 9.86 -24.68
CA LYS A 109 2.42 10.59 -23.80
C LYS A 109 1.67 11.59 -22.91
N ILE A 110 2.05 11.64 -21.63
CA ILE A 110 1.63 12.69 -20.69
C ILE A 110 2.39 13.97 -21.08
N GLN A 111 1.65 15.04 -21.41
CA GLN A 111 2.22 16.31 -21.89
C GLN A 111 2.38 17.36 -20.78
N VAL A 112 1.78 17.13 -19.61
CA VAL A 112 1.89 18.04 -18.46
C VAL A 112 3.34 18.02 -17.95
N PRO A 113 3.95 19.18 -17.63
CA PRO A 113 5.27 19.21 -17.00
C PRO A 113 5.26 18.44 -15.66
N VAL A 114 6.13 17.43 -15.52
CA VAL A 114 6.20 16.59 -14.32
C VAL A 114 7.54 16.75 -13.61
N LYS A 115 7.50 16.91 -12.28
CA LYS A 115 8.65 16.72 -11.40
C LYS A 115 8.42 15.46 -10.56
N PHE A 116 9.19 14.40 -10.82
CA PHE A 116 9.15 13.17 -10.04
C PHE A 116 10.12 13.26 -8.86
N ILE A 117 9.63 12.99 -7.65
CA ILE A 117 10.41 13.04 -6.41
C ILE A 117 10.40 11.63 -5.80
N THR A 118 11.58 11.09 -5.51
CA THR A 118 11.75 9.78 -4.89
C THR A 118 12.92 9.81 -3.91
N VAL A 119 12.95 8.87 -2.96
CA VAL A 119 14.06 8.66 -2.03
C VAL A 119 14.66 7.26 -2.23
N PRO A 120 15.97 7.07 -2.01
CA PRO A 120 16.64 5.79 -2.28
C PRO A 120 16.00 4.59 -1.55
N SER A 121 15.51 4.80 -0.33
CA SER A 121 14.90 3.76 0.50
C SER A 121 13.47 3.37 0.09
N PHE A 122 12.81 4.14 -0.79
CA PHE A 122 11.44 3.88 -1.24
C PHE A 122 11.39 3.09 -2.55
N LEU A 123 12.54 2.77 -3.15
CA LEU A 123 12.60 1.92 -4.32
C LEU A 123 12.26 0.48 -3.90
N PHE A 124 11.03 0.08 -4.18
CA PHE A 124 10.54 -1.31 -4.16
C PHE A 124 11.30 -2.20 -5.16
N GLY A 125 12.63 -2.32 -5.06
CA GLY A 125 13.44 -3.22 -5.86
C GLY A 125 13.20 -3.17 -7.38
N VAL A 126 12.62 -2.09 -7.92
CA VAL A 126 12.27 -2.02 -9.34
C VAL A 126 13.56 -1.74 -10.10
N LYS A 127 14.21 -2.80 -10.56
CA LYS A 127 15.16 -2.73 -11.67
C LYS A 127 14.40 -2.29 -12.93
N SER A 128 14.25 -0.97 -13.06
CA SER A 128 14.19 -0.20 -14.30
C SER A 128 13.65 -0.90 -15.57
N LYS A 129 12.44 -1.47 -15.56
CA LYS A 129 11.68 -1.81 -16.79
C LYS A 129 10.15 -1.79 -16.62
N LEU A 130 9.60 -0.98 -15.71
CA LEU A 130 8.16 -0.66 -15.75
C LEU A 130 7.95 0.81 -16.12
N PRO A 131 7.06 1.12 -17.07
CA PRO A 131 6.76 2.49 -17.44
C PRO A 131 6.13 3.24 -16.25
N LEU A 132 6.49 4.52 -16.13
CA LEU A 132 6.12 5.52 -15.12
C LEU A 132 4.60 5.86 -15.10
N ILE A 133 3.71 4.87 -15.07
CA ILE A 133 2.24 5.12 -15.10
C ILE A 133 1.61 5.04 -13.70
N PHE A 134 2.29 4.50 -12.69
CA PHE A 134 1.60 4.04 -11.48
C PHE A 134 1.36 5.05 -10.34
N PHE A 135 1.86 6.29 -10.41
CA PHE A 135 1.87 7.15 -9.20
C PHE A 135 1.10 8.48 -9.27
N LEU A 136 0.39 8.79 -10.36
CA LEU A 136 -0.13 10.17 -10.55
C LEU A 136 -1.65 10.34 -10.49
N TRP A 137 -2.42 9.38 -9.96
CA TRP A 137 -3.88 9.54 -9.85
C TRP A 137 -4.46 9.09 -8.51
N CYS A 138 -3.94 9.64 -7.42
CA CYS A 138 -4.55 9.51 -6.08
C CYS A 138 -4.98 10.87 -5.48
N CYS A 139 -4.87 11.98 -6.24
CA CYS A 139 -5.12 13.34 -5.71
C CYS A 139 -6.30 14.07 -6.37
N HIS A 140 -7.17 13.43 -7.16
CA HIS A 140 -8.27 14.13 -7.86
C HIS A 140 -9.64 13.44 -7.89
N LEU A 141 -9.89 12.41 -7.08
CA LEU A 141 -11.23 11.85 -6.98
C LEU A 141 -11.96 12.43 -5.75
N SER A 142 -12.79 13.42 -6.06
CA SER A 142 -13.90 13.96 -5.26
C SER A 142 -14.75 12.83 -4.64
N PRO A 143 -15.30 13.01 -3.43
CA PRO A 143 -16.00 11.99 -2.64
C PRO A 143 -17.40 11.59 -3.16
N SER A 144 -17.65 11.69 -4.46
CA SER A 144 -19.02 11.58 -5.01
C SER A 144 -19.48 10.16 -5.31
N TYR A 145 -18.66 9.14 -5.08
CA TYR A 145 -19.04 7.74 -5.33
C TYR A 145 -18.38 6.79 -4.32
N PHE A 146 -18.79 6.88 -3.05
CA PHE A 146 -18.85 5.76 -2.11
C PHE A 146 -19.90 6.07 -1.04
#